data_AF-A0A0C5BVL9-F1
#
_entry.id   AF-A0A0C5BVL9-F1
#
_cell.length_a   1.000
_cell.length_b   1.000
_cell.length_c   1.000
_cell.angle_alpha   90.00
_cell.angle_beta   90.00
_cell.angle_gamma   90.00
#
_symmetry.space_group_name_H-M   'P 1'
#
loop_
_entity.id
_entity.type
_entity.pdbx_description
1 polymer ?
#
loop_
_entity_poly.entity_id
_entity_poly.type
_entity_poly.pdbx_seq_one_letter_code
_entity_poly.pdbx_strand_id
1 'polypeptide(L)' 'MTFDDSKLSVYIFEDSIVIKNHKDIAKQFPRCGITKIESFVLDMVKRGKLDDLLC' A
#
# COMPACT_ATOMS: atom_id res chain seq x y z
N MET A 1 -5.01 -22.35 -8.57
CA MET A 1 -5.16 -20.87 -8.42
C MET A 1 -3.91 -20.37 -7.74
N THR A 2 -2.89 -20.07 -8.52
CA THR A 2 -1.69 -19.38 -8.04
C THR A 2 -2.09 -17.93 -7.79
N PHE A 3 -2.11 -17.51 -6.52
CA PHE A 3 -2.11 -16.10 -6.18
C PHE A 3 -0.76 -15.56 -6.68
N ASP A 4 -0.80 -14.92 -7.84
CA ASP A 4 0.35 -14.28 -8.44
C ASP A 4 0.91 -13.24 -7.45
N ASP A 5 2.23 -13.17 -7.40
CA ASP A 5 3.06 -12.57 -6.36
C ASP A 5 2.99 -11.04 -6.40
N SER A 6 1.78 -10.48 -6.27
CA SER A 6 1.48 -9.05 -6.14
C SER A 6 1.97 -8.55 -4.78
N LYS A 7 3.26 -8.70 -4.52
CA LYS A 7 3.94 -8.23 -3.31
C LYS A 7 3.98 -6.71 -3.37
N LEU A 8 2.99 -6.09 -2.75
CA LEU A 8 3.05 -4.67 -2.43
C LEU A 8 4.22 -4.46 -1.46
N SER A 9 5.12 -3.56 -1.83
CA SER A 9 6.19 -3.08 -0.97
C SER A 9 5.71 -1.82 -0.25
N VAL A 10 5.89 -1.77 1.07
CA VAL A 10 5.50 -0.63 1.90
C VAL A 10 6.74 0.03 2.45
N TYR A 11 6.93 1.30 2.12
CA TYR A 11 8.01 2.15 2.62
C TYR A 11 7.41 3.20 3.55
N ILE A 12 8.08 3.43 4.68
CA ILE A 12 7.56 4.30 5.72
C ILE A 12 8.60 5.39 5.97
N PHE A 13 8.20 6.64 5.75
CA PHE A 13 8.99 7.85 6.00
C PHE A 13 8.43 8.58 7.22
N GLU A 14 9.06 9.68 7.63
CA GLU A 14 8.60 10.45 8.80
C GLU A 14 7.19 11.03 8.61
N ASP A 15 6.90 11.52 7.40
CA ASP A 15 5.66 12.22 7.06
C ASP A 15 4.72 11.42 6.15
N SER A 16 5.19 10.30 5.59
CA SER A 16 4.47 9.58 4.55
C SER A 16 4.65 8.05 4.56
N ILE A 17 3.66 7.36 3.99
CA ILE A 17 3.65 5.93 3.72
C ILE A 17 3.55 5.76 2.21
N VAL A 18 4.49 5.06 1.60
CA VAL A 18 4.51 4.77 0.16
C VAL A 18 4.26 3.29 -0.05
N ILE A 19 3.23 2.96 -0.83
CA ILE A 19 2.88 1.59 -1.20
C ILE A 19 3.17 1.45 -2.69
N LYS A 20 3.99 0.47 -3.05
CA LYS A 20 4.50 0.28 -4.41
C LYS A 20 4.29 -1.15 -4.88
N ASN A 21 3.93 -1.36 -6.14
CA ASN A 21 3.87 -2.70 -6.74
C ASN A 21 5.14 -3.04 -7.52
N HIS A 22 5.21 -4.27 -8.05
CA HIS A 22 6.34 -4.75 -8.85
C HIS A 22 6.50 -4.05 -10.21
N LYS A 23 5.47 -3.33 -10.67
CA LYS A 23 5.47 -2.53 -11.92
C LYS A 23 5.97 -1.10 -11.70
N ASP A 24 6.56 -0.84 -10.54
CA ASP A 24 7.05 0.47 -10.12
C ASP A 24 5.96 1.54 -9.88
N ILE A 25 4.68 1.15 -9.90
CA ILE A 25 3.56 2.06 -9.62
C ILE A 25 3.46 2.24 -8.11
N ALA A 26 3.36 3.50 -7.66
CA ALA A 26 3.35 3.84 -6.26
C ALA A 26 2.20 4.77 -5.88
N LYS A 27 1.71 4.62 -4.65
CA LYS A 27 0.82 5.56 -3.99
C LYS A 27 1.40 6.03 -2.68
N GLN A 28 1.27 7.32 -2.43
CA GLN A 28 1.73 7.96 -1.21
C GLN A 28 0.53 8.39 -0.37
N PHE A 29 0.64 8.16 0.94
CA PHE A 29 -0.34 8.55 1.93
C PHE A 29 0.34 9.31 3.06
N PRO A 30 -0.32 10.31 3.68
CA PRO A 30 0.24 10.99 4.83
C PRO A 30 0.33 10.02 6.01
N ARG A 31 1.45 10.02 6.74
CA ARG A 31 1.65 9.18 7.93
C ARG A 31 0.95 9.73 9.17
N CYS A 32 0.54 10.99 9.16
CA CYS A 32 0.01 11.68 10.33
C CYS A 32 -1.13 10.88 11.01
N GLY A 33 -0.93 10.50 12.27
CA GLY A 33 -1.90 9.74 13.05
C GLY A 33 -1.96 8.24 12.76
N ILE A 34 -1.14 7.71 11.84
CA ILE A 34 -1.11 6.29 11.49
C ILE A 34 -0.07 5.56 12.35
N THR A 35 -0.54 4.85 13.36
CA THR A 35 0.30 4.05 14.27
C THR A 35 0.40 2.58 13.84
N LYS A 36 -0.60 2.06 13.12
CA LYS A 36 -0.67 0.66 12.66
C LYS A 36 -0.70 0.60 11.14
N ILE A 37 0.49 0.42 10.54
CA ILE A 37 0.67 0.45 9.08
C ILE A 37 -0.08 -0.69 8.39
N GLU A 38 -0.02 -1.91 8.92
CA GLU A 38 -0.72 -3.06 8.32
C GLU A 38 -2.24 -2.84 8.28
N SER A 39 -2.83 -2.35 9.37
CA SER A 39 -4.26 -2.03 9.42
C SER A 39 -4.63 -0.93 8.42
N PHE A 40 -3.78 0.08 8.28
CA PHE A 40 -3.96 1.14 7.30
C PHE A 40 -3.92 0.60 5.87
N VAL A 41 -2.91 -0.20 5.52
CA VAL A 41 -2.77 -0.80 4.18
C VAL A 41 -3.97 -1.68 3.86
N LEU A 42 -4.42 -2.52 4.80
CA LEU A 42 -5.61 -3.35 4.63
C LEU A 42 -6.89 -2.52 4.45
N ASP A 43 -7.03 -1.40 5.17
CA ASP A 43 -8.17 -0.48 4.99
C ASP A 43 -8.13 0.18 3.60
N MET A 44 -6.95 0.54 3.10
CA MET A 44 -6.79 1.08 1.74
C MET A 44 -7.12 0.05 0.66
N VAL A 45 -6.75 -1.22 0.84
CA VAL A 45 -7.19 -2.31 -0.05
C VAL A 45 -8.71 -2.43 -0.02
N LYS A 46 -9.32 -2.51 1.18
CA LYS A 46 -10.79 -2.66 1.32
C LYS A 46 -11.57 -1.50 0.69
N ARG A 47 -11.00 -0.30 0.68
CA ARG A 47 -11.60 0.90 0.08
C ARG A 47 -11.34 1.01 -1.43
N GLY A 48 -10.70 0.03 -2.05
CA GLY A 48 -10.33 0.07 -3.47
C GLY A 48 -9.27 1.13 -3.81
N LYS A 49 -8.56 1.66 -2.79
CA LYS A 49 -7.55 2.71 -2.99
C LYS A 49 -6.24 2.16 -3.54
N LEU A 50 -6.06 0.85 -3.58
CA LEU A 50 -4.86 0.17 -4.09
C LEU A 50 -5.18 -0.76 -5.26
N ASP A 51 -6.39 -0.74 -5.82
CA ASP A 51 -6.81 -1.66 -6.89
C ASP A 51 -5.91 -1.56 -8.13
N ASP A 52 -5.51 -0.35 -8.50
CA ASP A 52 -4.56 -0.08 -9.58
C ASP A 52 -3.14 -0.59 -9.29
N LEU A 53 -2.78 -0.81 -8.03
CA LEU A 53 -1.52 -1.43 -7.64
C LEU A 53 -1.60 -2.97 -7.65
N LEU A 54 -2.81 -3.51 -7.53
CA LEU A 54 -3.12 -4.94 -7.48
C LEU A 54 -3.46 -5.52 -8.87
N CYS A 55 -3.67 -4.68 -9.88
CA CYS A 55 -3.89 -5.07 -11.29
C CYS A 55 -2.58 -5.30 -12.07
#